data_AF-A0A432R4A0-F1
#
_entry.id   AF-A0A432R4A0-F1
#
_cell.length_a   1.000
_cell.length_b   1.000
_cell.length_c   1.000
_cell.angle_alpha   90.00
_cell.angle_beta   90.00
_cell.angle_gamma   90.00
#
_symmetry.space_group_name_H-M   'P 1'
#
loop_
_entity.id
_entity.type
_entity.pdbx_description
1 polymer ?
#
loop_
_entity_poly.entity_id
_entity_poly.type
_entity_poly.pdbx_seq_one_letter_code
_entity_poly.pdbx_strand_id
1 'polypeptide(L)'
;MASNQDKQFLLECIEVYRKHPVLWNIKSTDYSNRRMKEEAYGVLVTKFKEKYPTWGKDEVKKKMNSLRTNFRKELKKVMDSKKSGAGSEDVYEPTLWYYNALLFLIDQEQPSASRNSIETEENDELEEQIQVCFNLHISH
;
A
#
# COMPACT_ATOMS: atom_id res chain seq x y z
N MET A 1 9.49 1.44 18.33
CA MET A 1 9.65 0.39 17.30
C MET A 1 8.40 -0.47 17.33
N ALA A 2 7.74 -0.74 16.19
CA ALA A 2 6.55 -1.58 16.18
C ALA A 2 6.88 -2.98 16.73
N SER A 3 6.03 -3.52 17.61
CA SER A 3 6.23 -4.86 18.19
C SER A 3 6.20 -5.91 17.08
N ASN A 4 6.88 -7.05 17.26
CA ASN A 4 6.85 -8.14 16.27
C ASN A 4 5.42 -8.58 15.93
N GLN A 5 4.51 -8.50 16.90
CA GLN A 5 3.08 -8.78 16.70
C GLN A 5 2.39 -7.73 15.80
N ASP A 6 2.75 -6.44 15.90
CA ASP A 6 2.26 -5.40 14.98
C ASP A 6 2.70 -5.68 13.54
N LYS A 7 3.96 -6.10 13.38
CA LYS A 7 4.53 -6.41 12.08
C LYS A 7 3.84 -7.62 11.45
N GLN A 8 3.69 -8.70 12.23
CA GLN A 8 2.97 -9.91 11.81
C GLN A 8 1.55 -9.58 11.35
N PHE A 9 0.81 -8.83 12.17
CA PHE A 9 -0.56 -8.44 11.87
C PHE A 9 -0.67 -7.65 10.56
N LEU A 10 0.23 -6.67 10.34
CA LEU A 10 0.22 -5.90 9.11
C LEU A 10 0.53 -6.78 7.88
N LEU A 11 1.45 -7.73 8.00
CA LEU A 11 1.74 -8.68 6.92
C LEU A 11 0.53 -9.55 6.59
N GLU A 12 -0.22 -10.01 7.59
CA GLU A 12 -1.47 -10.75 7.36
C GLU A 12 -2.52 -9.88 6.66
N CYS A 13 -2.67 -8.61 7.05
CA CYS A 13 -3.55 -7.67 6.35
C CYS A 13 -3.15 -7.47 4.88
N ILE A 14 -1.83 -7.36 4.60
CA ILE A 14 -1.31 -7.25 3.24
C ILE A 14 -1.58 -8.55 2.46
N GLU A 15 -1.44 -9.72 3.08
CA GLU A 15 -1.74 -11.01 2.44
C GLU A 15 -3.23 -11.14 2.11
N VAL A 16 -4.13 -10.72 3.00
CA VAL A 16 -5.58 -10.65 2.70
C VAL A 16 -5.81 -9.73 1.50
N TYR A 17 -5.22 -8.53 1.51
CA TYR A 17 -5.34 -7.61 0.37
C TYR A 17 -4.81 -8.20 -0.94
N ARG A 18 -3.67 -8.89 -0.90
CA ARG A 18 -3.08 -9.59 -2.05
C ARG A 18 -4.01 -10.64 -2.63
N LYS A 19 -4.68 -11.43 -1.78
CA LYS A 19 -5.65 -12.47 -2.18
C LYS A 19 -6.92 -11.92 -2.84
N HIS A 20 -7.17 -10.62 -2.74
CA HIS A 20 -8.33 -9.96 -3.36
C HIS A 20 -7.92 -9.04 -4.52
N PRO A 21 -7.61 -9.58 -5.72
CA PRO A 21 -7.17 -8.78 -6.87
C PRO A 21 -8.18 -7.72 -7.31
N VAL A 22 -9.47 -7.91 -7.01
CA VAL A 22 -10.52 -6.89 -7.23
C VAL A 22 -10.22 -5.54 -6.55
N LEU A 23 -9.35 -5.52 -5.53
CA LEU A 23 -8.97 -4.31 -4.80
C LEU A 23 -7.75 -3.58 -5.39
N TRP A 24 -6.96 -4.21 -6.24
CA TRP A 24 -5.65 -3.66 -6.67
C TRP A 24 -5.26 -3.93 -8.11
N ASN A 25 -5.76 -5.00 -8.72
CA ASN A 25 -5.41 -5.40 -10.06
C ASN A 25 -6.35 -4.75 -11.07
N ILE A 26 -5.92 -3.62 -11.65
CA ILE A 26 -6.70 -2.84 -12.63
C ILE A 26 -6.90 -3.61 -13.95
N LYS A 27 -6.01 -4.57 -14.24
CA LYS A 27 -6.10 -5.42 -15.44
C LYS A 27 -7.15 -6.52 -15.29
N SER A 28 -7.67 -6.76 -14.09
CA SER A 28 -8.74 -7.75 -13.88
C SER A 28 -10.09 -7.19 -14.34
N THR A 29 -10.88 -8.00 -15.03
CA THR A 29 -12.28 -7.68 -15.39
C THR A 29 -13.14 -7.38 -14.16
N ASP A 30 -12.81 -8.02 -13.03
CA ASP A 30 -13.53 -7.85 -11.78
C ASP A 30 -13.20 -6.53 -11.08
N TYR A 31 -12.16 -5.80 -11.49
CA TYR A 31 -11.78 -4.52 -10.89
C TYR A 31 -12.88 -3.47 -10.98
N SER A 32 -13.81 -3.55 -11.94
CA SER A 32 -14.94 -2.61 -12.01
C SER A 32 -16.18 -3.09 -11.25
N ASN A 33 -16.14 -4.32 -10.71
CA ASN A 33 -17.29 -4.92 -10.04
C ASN A 33 -17.45 -4.36 -8.62
N ARG A 34 -18.40 -3.43 -8.45
CA ARG A 34 -18.72 -2.79 -7.16
C ARG A 34 -19.06 -3.79 -6.06
N ARG A 35 -19.82 -4.86 -6.39
CA ARG A 35 -20.24 -5.86 -5.39
C ARG A 35 -19.05 -6.66 -4.87
N MET A 36 -18.17 -7.09 -5.77
CA MET A 36 -16.95 -7.83 -5.39
C MET A 36 -15.98 -6.96 -4.60
N LYS A 37 -15.87 -5.66 -4.92
CA LYS A 37 -15.10 -4.72 -4.08
C LYS A 37 -15.68 -4.59 -2.69
N GLU A 38 -17.00 -4.51 -2.57
CA GLU A 38 -17.67 -4.42 -1.26
C GLU A 38 -17.33 -5.63 -0.40
N GLU A 39 -17.49 -6.84 -0.96
CA GLU A 39 -17.18 -8.10 -0.27
C GLU A 39 -15.71 -8.20 0.12
N ALA A 40 -14.79 -7.90 -0.81
CA ALA A 40 -13.36 -7.96 -0.54
C ALA A 40 -12.91 -6.96 0.52
N TYR A 41 -13.44 -5.72 0.50
CA TYR A 41 -13.18 -4.77 1.57
C TYR A 41 -13.82 -5.22 2.89
N GLY A 42 -14.97 -5.88 2.87
CA GLY A 42 -15.59 -6.47 4.05
C GLY A 42 -14.67 -7.48 4.75
N VAL A 43 -14.06 -8.39 3.98
CA VAL A 43 -13.07 -9.34 4.50
C VAL A 43 -11.87 -8.62 5.12
N LEU A 44 -11.35 -7.61 4.43
CA LEU A 44 -10.21 -6.84 4.92
C LEU A 44 -10.55 -6.07 6.21
N VAL A 45 -11.72 -5.44 6.28
CA VAL A 45 -12.21 -4.75 7.48
C VAL A 45 -12.34 -5.70 8.65
N THR A 46 -12.89 -6.91 8.44
CA THR A 46 -12.97 -7.94 9.49
C THR A 46 -11.59 -8.28 10.05
N LYS A 47 -10.56 -8.42 9.20
CA LYS A 47 -9.17 -8.62 9.65
C LYS A 47 -8.66 -7.43 10.47
N PHE A 48 -8.88 -6.19 10.00
CA PHE A 48 -8.46 -5.00 10.74
C PHE A 48 -9.14 -4.86 12.10
N LYS A 49 -10.39 -5.28 12.23
CA LYS A 49 -11.17 -5.24 13.47
C LYS A 49 -10.65 -6.14 14.58
N GLU A 50 -9.84 -7.16 14.29
CA GLU A 50 -9.17 -7.98 15.31
C GLU A 50 -8.26 -7.13 16.23
N LYS A 51 -7.77 -6.01 15.71
CA LYS A 51 -6.92 -5.07 16.44
C LYS A 51 -7.55 -3.69 16.64
N TYR A 52 -8.30 -3.24 15.65
CA TYR A 52 -8.94 -1.93 15.62
C TYR A 52 -10.45 -2.08 15.51
N PRO A 53 -11.15 -2.44 16.61
CA PRO A 53 -12.57 -2.81 16.56
C PRO A 53 -13.49 -1.69 16.05
N THR A 54 -13.07 -0.44 16.19
CA THR A 54 -13.80 0.75 15.72
C THR A 54 -13.59 1.06 14.24
N TRP A 55 -12.61 0.43 13.58
CA TRP A 55 -12.27 0.79 12.20
C TRP A 55 -13.35 0.34 11.21
N GLY A 56 -13.78 1.32 10.41
CA GLY A 56 -14.60 1.12 9.24
C GLY A 56 -13.80 0.90 7.96
N LYS A 57 -14.55 0.82 6.86
CA LYS A 57 -14.00 0.65 5.52
C LYS A 57 -13.10 1.80 5.10
N ASP A 58 -13.43 3.03 5.48
CA ASP A 58 -12.70 4.23 5.08
C ASP A 58 -11.30 4.30 5.73
N GLU A 59 -11.19 3.90 7.00
CA GLU A 59 -9.93 3.83 7.74
C GLU A 59 -9.03 2.76 7.14
N VAL A 60 -9.59 1.60 6.80
CA VAL A 60 -8.87 0.53 6.10
C VAL A 60 -8.40 0.98 4.72
N LYS A 61 -9.26 1.65 3.95
CA LYS A 61 -8.88 2.22 2.65
C LYS A 61 -7.74 3.23 2.79
N LYS A 62 -7.84 4.17 3.73
CA LYS A 62 -6.80 5.15 4.02
C LYS A 62 -5.49 4.45 4.36
N LYS A 63 -5.54 3.45 5.24
CA LYS A 63 -4.37 2.66 5.63
C LYS A 63 -3.71 1.96 4.43
N MET A 64 -4.51 1.29 3.59
CA MET A 64 -4.01 0.62 2.40
C MET A 64 -3.44 1.62 1.37
N ASN A 65 -4.07 2.78 1.21
CA ASN A 65 -3.56 3.83 0.34
C ASN A 65 -2.20 4.34 0.83
N SER A 66 -2.04 4.61 2.12
CA SER A 66 -0.77 5.02 2.71
C SER A 66 0.33 3.98 2.49
N LEU A 67 0.04 2.68 2.67
CA LEU A 67 1.01 1.61 2.40
C LEU A 67 1.45 1.61 0.93
N ARG A 68 0.50 1.77 0.00
CA ARG A 68 0.79 1.83 -1.44
C ARG A 68 1.62 3.06 -1.79
N THR A 69 1.30 4.24 -1.25
CA THR A 69 2.08 5.46 -1.49
C THR A 69 3.52 5.31 -1.02
N ASN A 70 3.74 4.77 0.19
CA ASN A 70 5.09 4.50 0.70
C ASN A 70 5.84 3.50 -0.18
N PHE A 71 5.16 2.43 -0.60
CA PHE A 71 5.73 1.45 -1.52
C PHE A 71 6.13 2.06 -2.87
N ARG A 72 5.29 2.91 -3.49
CA ARG A 72 5.63 3.60 -4.75
C ARG A 72 6.87 4.48 -4.60
N LYS A 73 6.95 5.26 -3.52
CA LYS A 73 8.10 6.14 -3.24
C LYS A 73 9.38 5.30 -3.11
N GLU A 74 9.31 4.18 -2.40
CA GLU A 74 10.45 3.29 -2.24
C GLU A 74 10.83 2.57 -3.54
N LEU A 75 9.85 2.06 -4.29
CA LEU A 75 10.05 1.43 -5.59
C LEU A 75 10.71 2.39 -6.58
N LYS A 76 10.31 3.67 -6.58
CA LYS A 76 10.92 4.70 -7.44
C LYS A 76 12.43 4.83 -7.16
N LYS A 77 12.85 4.89 -5.90
CA LYS A 77 14.30 4.96 -5.54
C LYS A 77 15.07 3.74 -6.05
N VAL A 78 14.51 2.54 -5.88
CA VAL A 78 15.10 1.29 -6.37
C VAL A 78 15.25 1.31 -7.90
N MET A 79 14.22 1.79 -8.60
CA MET A 79 14.25 1.85 -10.07
C MET A 79 15.20 2.92 -10.60
N ASP A 80 15.28 4.07 -9.94
CA ASP A 80 16.14 5.20 -10.35
C ASP A 80 17.63 4.86 -10.18
N SER A 81 17.98 4.21 -9.07
CA SER A 81 19.33 3.70 -8.81
C SER A 81 19.77 2.68 -9.88
N LYS A 82 18.86 1.83 -10.38
CA LYS A 82 19.15 0.90 -11.49
C LYS A 82 19.31 1.59 -12.85
N LYS A 83 18.65 2.74 -13.07
CA LYS A 83 18.65 3.45 -14.36
C LYS A 83 19.90 4.30 -14.58
N SER A 84 20.49 4.81 -13.50
CA SER A 84 21.62 5.76 -13.56
C SER A 84 22.96 5.13 -13.99
N GLY A 85 22.97 3.86 -14.41
CA GLY A 85 24.17 3.20 -14.95
C GLY A 85 25.31 3.03 -13.94
N ALA A 86 25.00 3.20 -12.65
CA ALA A 86 25.94 2.90 -11.58
C ALA A 86 26.29 1.41 -11.63
N GLY A 87 27.57 1.08 -11.50
CA GLY A 87 28.03 -0.32 -11.43
C GLY A 87 27.24 -1.08 -10.37
N SER A 88 27.18 -2.41 -10.50
CA SER A 88 26.36 -3.34 -9.70
C SER A 88 26.45 -3.21 -8.16
N GLU A 89 27.33 -2.35 -7.65
CA GLU A 89 27.64 -2.08 -6.25
C GLU A 89 26.82 -0.90 -5.64
N ASP A 90 26.09 -0.10 -6.44
CA ASP A 90 25.36 1.10 -5.95
C ASP A 90 23.82 0.97 -6.02
N VAL A 91 23.28 -0.26 -6.11
CA VAL A 91 21.82 -0.46 -6.18
C VAL A 91 21.17 -0.16 -4.83
N TYR A 92 20.27 0.82 -4.79
CA TYR A 92 19.53 1.19 -3.58
C TYR A 92 18.73 -0.01 -3.04
N GLU A 93 19.01 -0.37 -1.78
CA GLU A 93 18.27 -1.38 -1.05
C GLU A 93 17.05 -0.75 -0.35
N PRO A 94 15.83 -1.29 -0.56
CA PRO A 94 14.62 -0.79 0.11
C PRO A 94 14.75 -0.91 1.64
N THR A 95 14.44 0.18 2.34
CA THR A 95 14.42 0.24 3.81
C THR A 95 13.06 -0.10 4.40
N LEU A 96 12.02 -0.06 3.58
CA LEU A 96 10.65 -0.38 3.99
C LEU A 96 10.52 -1.87 4.35
N TRP A 97 10.35 -2.18 5.64
CA TRP A 97 10.40 -3.56 6.13
C TRP A 97 9.31 -4.50 5.54
N TYR A 98 8.20 -3.93 5.05
CA TYR A 98 7.12 -4.67 4.38
C TYR A 98 7.19 -4.58 2.84
N TYR A 99 8.29 -4.04 2.28
CA TYR A 99 8.46 -3.86 0.84
C TYR A 99 8.21 -5.15 0.05
N ASN A 100 8.81 -6.26 0.51
CA ASN A 100 8.67 -7.57 -0.12
C ASN A 100 7.22 -8.06 -0.17
N ALA A 101 6.40 -7.69 0.83
CA ALA A 101 5.00 -8.10 0.88
C ALA A 101 4.14 -7.37 -0.17
N LEU A 102 4.58 -6.20 -0.67
CA LEU A 102 3.86 -5.39 -1.66
C LEU A 102 4.41 -5.51 -3.09
N LEU A 103 5.42 -6.36 -3.33
CA LEU A 103 6.02 -6.56 -4.66
C LEU A 103 5.00 -6.97 -5.74
N PHE A 104 3.89 -7.60 -5.38
CA PHE A 104 2.83 -7.97 -6.31
C PHE A 104 2.16 -6.74 -6.98
N LEU A 105 2.36 -5.54 -6.44
CA LEU A 105 1.85 -4.29 -7.01
C LEU A 105 2.74 -3.70 -8.11
N ILE A 106 3.97 -4.19 -8.31
CA ILE A 106 4.93 -3.59 -9.27
C ILE A 106 4.30 -3.44 -10.65
N ASP A 107 3.62 -4.47 -11.16
CA ASP A 107 3.00 -4.48 -12.49
C ASP A 107 1.87 -3.45 -12.65
N GLN A 108 1.28 -2.99 -11.54
CA GLN A 108 0.25 -1.95 -11.55
C GLN A 108 0.85 -0.52 -11.53
N GLU A 109 2.06 -0.39 -11.00
CA GLU A 109 2.73 0.88 -10.72
C GLU A 109 3.81 1.22 -11.77
N GLN A 110 4.07 0.33 -12.72
CA GLN A 110 4.89 0.69 -13.88
C GLN A 110 4.13 1.68 -14.77
N PRO A 111 4.77 2.80 -15.16
CA PRO A 111 4.21 3.71 -16.15
C PRO A 111 4.23 3.00 -17.51
N SER A 112 3.14 2.29 -17.85
CA SER A 112 2.81 2.13 -19.27
C SER A 112 2.68 3.55 -19.83
N ALA A 113 3.43 3.88 -20.88
CA ALA A 113 3.55 5.20 -21.50
C ALA A 113 2.25 5.81 -22.07
N SER A 114 1.08 5.45 -21.54
CA SER A 114 -0.24 5.80 -22.04
C SER A 114 -1.29 6.00 -20.92
N ARG A 115 -0.88 6.31 -19.69
CA ARG A 115 -1.84 6.69 -18.63
C ARG A 115 -1.90 8.21 -18.52
N ASN A 116 -2.83 8.78 -19.29
CA ASN A 116 -3.33 10.14 -19.11
C ASN A 116 -3.86 10.32 -17.68
N SER A 117 -3.60 11.52 -17.16
CA SER A 117 -3.93 12.03 -15.83
C SER A 117 -5.33 11.67 -15.33
N ILE A 118 -5.38 11.05 -14.14
CA ILE A 118 -6.24 11.52 -13.06
C ILE A 118 -5.31 11.65 -11.87
N GLU A 119 -4.52 12.72 -11.90
CA GLU A 119 -3.94 13.30 -10.71
C GLU A 119 -5.12 13.83 -9.87
N THR A 120 -5.45 13.16 -8.78
CA THR A 120 -6.09 13.89 -7.68
C THR A 120 -4.97 14.52 -6.90
N GLU A 121 -4.64 15.75 -7.32
CA GLU A 121 -3.70 16.72 -6.72
C GLU A 121 -4.09 17.13 -5.28
N GLU A 122 -5.09 16.48 -4.67
CA GLU A 122 -5.52 16.66 -3.28
C GLU A 122 -4.79 15.75 -2.26
N ASN A 123 -3.96 14.80 -2.72
CA ASN A 123 -3.38 13.80 -1.84
C ASN A 123 -2.11 14.27 -1.08
N ASP A 124 -1.38 15.27 -1.59
CA ASP A 124 -0.10 15.71 -1.01
C ASP A 124 -0.26 16.52 0.30
N GLU A 125 -1.36 17.25 0.52
CA GLU A 125 -1.59 17.99 1.78
C GLU A 125 -2.16 17.10 2.90
N LEU A 126 -2.88 16.03 2.55
CA LEU A 126 -3.33 15.00 3.50
C LEU A 126 -2.20 14.05 3.93
N GLU A 127 -1.07 14.06 3.20
CA GLU A 127 0.08 13.15 3.38
C GLU A 127 0.90 13.45 4.63
N GLU A 128 1.02 14.70 5.06
CA GLU A 128 1.76 15.04 6.29
C GLU A 128 0.91 14.80 7.55
N GLN A 129 -0.40 15.05 7.48
CA GLN A 129 -1.32 14.86 8.62
C GLN A 129 -1.55 13.37 8.96
N ILE A 130 -1.57 12.48 7.97
CA ILE A 130 -1.78 11.03 8.20
C ILE A 130 -0.53 10.39 8.83
N GLN A 131 0.67 10.85 8.47
CA GLN A 131 1.91 10.38 9.09
C GLN A 131 2.00 10.80 10.58
N VAL A 132 1.52 12.01 10.90
CA VAL A 132 1.41 12.50 12.28
C VAL A 132 0.39 11.69 13.09
N CYS A 133 -0.77 11.34 12.51
CA CYS A 133 -1.77 10.50 13.20
C CYS A 133 -1.25 9.07 13.50
N PHE A 134 -0.40 8.49 12.65
CA PHE A 134 0.17 7.16 12.92
C PHE A 134 1.24 7.21 14.02
N ASN A 135 1.98 8.32 14.14
CA ASN A 135 2.94 8.53 15.24
C ASN A 135 2.26 8.82 16.59
N LEU A 136 1.02 9.34 16.60
CA LEU A 136 0.28 9.56 17.85
C LEU A 136 -0.34 8.28 18.44
N HIS A 137 -0.73 7.30 17.62
CA HIS A 137 -1.47 6.11 18.09
C HIS A 137 -0.57 4.93 18.52
N ILE A 138 0.76 5.07 18.46
CA ILE A 138 1.74 4.09 18.97
C ILE A 138 2.34 4.53 20.32
N SER A 139 1.88 5.66 20.87
CA SER A 139 2.23 6.11 22.22
C SER A 139 1.04 5.95 23.17
N HIS A 140 0.77 4.72 23.59
CA HIS A 140 0.24 4.44 24.93
C HIS A 140 0.55 3.00 25.33
#